data_AF-A0A8H3CAC3-F1
#
_entry.id   AF-A0A8H3CAC3-F1
#
_cell.length_a   1.000
_cell.length_b   1.000
_cell.length_c   1.000
_cell.angle_alpha   90.00
_cell.angle_beta   90.00
_cell.angle_gamma   90.00
#
_symmetry.space_group_name_H-M   'P 1'
#
loop_
_entity.id
_entity.type
_entity.pdbx_description
1 polymer ?
#
loop_
_entity_poly.entity_id
_entity_poly.type
_entity_poly.pdbx_seq_one_letter_code
_entity_poly.pdbx_strand_id
1 'polypeptide(L)'
;MHIKRTQWAVHKHSGYCLRTQREEFQRVEDEFVRNNDNKGLDEWRLQQHQSWGIQCKDGKQLMVYLNSATVSRLGELNDLKSERREQIHERLSALGREDQYLRFDRGNAERQWNLLVGVSKPLTDRTWTNMLPKLTQLLEENRAEIDKIHQRQHRCARILIAEDLLRQLRRDTHPYQSIINALQMEGPLIQTGFNSLEYRLILPTPFPDNRVIRGWDFFTNLYEEENSIERVEELFNERQETICQELLE
;
A
#
# COMPACT_ATOMS: atom_id res chain seq x y z
N MET A 1 24.09 -4.72 -45.50
CA MET A 1 23.19 -3.71 -46.09
C MET A 1 21.90 -4.41 -46.49
N HIS A 2 20.77 -4.07 -45.86
CA HIS A 2 19.42 -4.02 -46.42
C HIS A 2 18.43 -3.89 -45.26
N ILE A 3 18.20 -2.64 -44.88
CA ILE A 3 17.11 -2.20 -44.02
C ILE A 3 15.82 -2.55 -44.76
N LYS A 4 15.08 -3.55 -44.29
CA LYS A 4 13.72 -3.78 -44.76
C LYS A 4 12.86 -2.68 -44.17
N ARG A 5 12.52 -1.69 -45.01
CA ARG A 5 11.53 -0.66 -44.75
C ARG A 5 10.26 -1.33 -44.20
N THR A 6 9.94 -1.04 -42.96
CA THR A 6 8.60 -1.28 -42.42
C THR A 6 7.63 -0.44 -43.23
N GLN A 7 6.90 -1.08 -44.15
CA GLN A 7 5.70 -0.48 -44.70
C GLN A 7 4.74 -0.29 -43.53
N TRP A 8 4.42 0.95 -43.24
CA TRP A 8 3.37 1.30 -42.30
C TRP A 8 2.08 0.72 -42.88
N ALA A 9 1.61 -0.37 -42.29
CA ALA A 9 0.27 -0.86 -42.51
C ALA A 9 -0.67 0.26 -42.04
N VAL A 10 -1.23 0.98 -43.01
CA VAL A 10 -2.36 1.88 -42.80
C VAL A 10 -3.37 1.12 -41.95
N HIS A 11 -3.63 1.64 -40.75
CA HIS A 11 -4.57 1.08 -39.78
C HIS A 11 -5.91 0.78 -40.45
N LYS A 12 -6.12 -0.47 -40.89
CA LYS A 12 -7.45 -1.06 -41.05
C LYS A 12 -7.98 -1.30 -39.64
N HIS A 13 -8.54 -0.26 -39.02
CA HIS A 13 -9.45 -0.47 -37.91
C HIS A 13 -10.62 -1.30 -38.45
N SER A 14 -10.75 -2.56 -38.01
CA SER A 14 -11.95 -3.34 -38.28
C SER A 14 -13.09 -2.73 -37.48
N GLY A 15 -13.73 -1.71 -38.05
CA GLY A 15 -14.92 -1.08 -37.50
C GLY A 15 -16.01 -2.13 -37.38
N TYR A 16 -16.43 -2.41 -36.15
CA TYR A 16 -17.68 -3.11 -35.92
C TYR A 16 -18.80 -2.26 -36.53
N CYS A 17 -19.50 -2.80 -37.53
CA CYS A 17 -20.70 -2.21 -38.08
C CYS A 17 -21.88 -3.12 -37.77
N LEU A 18 -23.05 -2.54 -37.54
CA LEU A 18 -24.26 -3.34 -37.39
C LEU A 18 -24.50 -4.06 -38.72
N ARG A 19 -24.86 -5.34 -38.65
CA ARG A 19 -25.12 -6.16 -39.84
C ARG A 19 -26.16 -5.50 -40.76
N THR A 20 -27.19 -4.92 -40.18
CA THR A 20 -28.24 -4.17 -40.88
C THR A 20 -27.69 -2.98 -41.64
N GLN A 21 -26.79 -2.19 -41.03
CA GLN A 21 -26.15 -1.05 -41.69
C GLN A 21 -25.28 -1.50 -42.87
N ARG A 22 -24.51 -2.58 -42.72
CA ARG A 22 -23.72 -3.13 -43.82
C ARG A 22 -24.60 -3.56 -45.00
N GLU A 23 -25.68 -4.27 -44.70
CA GLU A 23 -26.64 -4.75 -45.72
C GLU A 23 -27.32 -3.58 -46.44
N GLU A 24 -27.65 -2.50 -45.73
CA GLU A 24 -28.19 -1.26 -46.33
C GLU A 24 -27.19 -0.56 -47.25
N PHE A 25 -25.93 -0.42 -46.81
CA PHE A 25 -24.86 0.16 -47.62
C PHE A 25 -24.67 -0.62 -48.92
N GLN A 26 -24.65 -1.94 -48.83
CA GLN A 26 -24.46 -2.81 -49.99
C GLN A 26 -25.65 -2.75 -50.95
N ARG A 27 -26.88 -2.69 -50.43
CA ARG A 27 -28.08 -2.51 -51.26
C ARG A 27 -28.04 -1.22 -52.07
N VAL A 28 -27.63 -0.11 -51.46
CA VAL A 28 -27.55 1.20 -52.13
C VAL A 28 -26.42 1.20 -53.17
N GLU A 29 -25.28 0.59 -52.86
CA GLU A 29 -24.18 0.43 -53.81
C GLU A 29 -24.59 -0.40 -55.05
N ASP A 30 -25.26 -1.53 -54.84
CA ASP A 30 -25.79 -2.39 -55.91
C ASP A 30 -26.83 -1.69 -56.79
N GLU A 31 -27.58 -0.71 -56.24
CA GLU A 31 -28.54 0.10 -57.00
C GLU A 31 -27.83 1.07 -57.96
N PHE A 32 -26.79 1.77 -57.51
CA PHE A 32 -25.98 2.63 -58.38
C PHE A 32 -25.26 1.85 -59.48
N VAL A 33 -24.72 0.67 -59.15
CA VAL A 33 -24.06 -0.22 -60.12
C VAL A 33 -25.05 -0.72 -61.17
N ARG A 34 -26.27 -1.13 -60.77
CA ARG A 34 -27.32 -1.55 -61.72
C ARG A 34 -27.78 -0.43 -62.66
N ASN A 35 -27.78 0.80 -62.17
CA ASN A 35 -28.15 1.99 -62.95
C ASN A 35 -26.98 2.57 -63.78
N ASN A 36 -25.78 1.98 -63.67
CA ASN A 36 -24.55 2.41 -64.35
C ASN A 36 -24.14 3.87 -64.02
N ASP A 37 -24.55 4.37 -62.84
CA ASP A 37 -24.30 5.73 -62.38
C ASP A 37 -23.07 5.79 -61.46
N ASN A 38 -21.90 5.70 -62.09
CA ASN A 38 -20.62 5.76 -61.38
C ASN A 38 -20.38 7.12 -60.71
N LYS A 39 -20.92 8.21 -61.27
CA LYS A 39 -20.73 9.56 -60.73
C LYS A 39 -21.55 9.74 -59.45
N GLY A 40 -22.81 9.32 -59.44
CA GLY A 40 -23.65 9.33 -58.24
C GLY A 40 -23.10 8.44 -57.13
N LEU A 41 -22.52 7.29 -57.49
CA LEU A 41 -21.86 6.40 -56.53
C LEU A 41 -20.67 7.07 -55.83
N ASP A 42 -19.81 7.79 -56.57
CA ASP A 42 -18.66 8.49 -56.01
C ASP A 42 -19.07 9.67 -55.13
N GLU A 43 -20.09 10.43 -55.53
CA GLU A 43 -20.67 11.51 -54.72
C GLU A 43 -21.28 10.98 -53.41
N TRP A 44 -22.02 9.86 -53.48
CA TRP A 44 -22.59 9.21 -52.31
C TRP A 44 -21.49 8.69 -51.36
N ARG A 45 -20.45 8.01 -51.88
CA ARG A 45 -19.31 7.56 -51.06
C ARG A 45 -18.62 8.73 -50.36
N LEU A 46 -18.46 9.87 -51.05
CA LEU A 46 -17.88 11.08 -50.46
C LEU A 46 -18.76 11.62 -49.32
N GLN A 47 -20.07 11.67 -49.50
CA GLN A 47 -21.02 12.07 -48.45
C GLN A 47 -20.96 11.12 -47.25
N GLN A 48 -20.90 9.81 -47.46
CA GLN A 48 -20.77 8.84 -46.37
C GLN A 48 -19.46 9.02 -45.61
N HIS A 49 -18.35 9.25 -46.32
CA HIS A 49 -17.06 9.52 -45.69
C HIS A 49 -17.10 10.81 -44.84
N GLN A 50 -17.74 11.87 -45.34
CA GLN A 50 -17.91 13.12 -44.57
C GLN A 50 -18.79 12.90 -43.33
N SER A 51 -19.92 12.20 -43.49
CA SER A 51 -20.82 11.83 -42.39
C SER A 51 -20.09 11.03 -41.31
N TRP A 52 -19.32 10.02 -41.71
CA TRP A 52 -18.47 9.24 -40.81
C TRP A 52 -17.44 10.12 -40.09
N GLY A 53 -16.82 11.05 -40.81
CA GLY A 53 -15.89 12.02 -40.24
C GLY A 53 -16.52 12.90 -39.15
N ILE A 54 -17.78 13.32 -39.33
CA ILE A 54 -18.57 14.05 -38.34
C ILE A 54 -18.88 13.15 -37.14
N GLN A 55 -19.42 11.95 -37.38
CA GLN A 55 -19.75 10.99 -36.32
C GLN A 55 -18.53 10.61 -35.46
N CYS A 56 -17.35 10.47 -36.08
CA CYS A 56 -16.11 10.24 -35.36
C CYS A 56 -15.69 11.42 -34.48
N LYS A 57 -15.92 12.66 -34.93
CA LYS A 57 -15.65 13.86 -34.12
C LYS A 57 -16.62 13.94 -32.94
N ASP A 58 -17.91 13.74 -33.19
CA ASP A 58 -18.95 13.78 -32.17
C ASP A 58 -18.75 12.66 -31.15
N GLY A 59 -18.42 11.45 -31.61
CA GLY A 59 -18.10 10.31 -30.76
C GLY A 59 -16.88 10.57 -29.86
N LYS A 60 -15.84 11.24 -30.38
CA LYS A 60 -14.70 11.68 -29.56
C LYS A 60 -15.12 12.68 -28.50
N GLN A 61 -15.94 13.67 -28.85
CA GLN A 61 -16.44 14.66 -27.88
C GLN A 61 -17.30 14.00 -26.80
N LEU A 62 -18.18 13.07 -27.18
CA LEU A 62 -19.00 12.31 -26.24
C LEU A 62 -18.12 11.48 -25.29
N MET A 63 -17.09 10.81 -25.80
CA MET A 63 -16.14 10.07 -24.95
C MET A 63 -15.42 10.97 -23.96
N VAL A 64 -14.99 12.16 -24.37
CA VAL A 64 -14.39 13.17 -23.46
C VAL A 64 -15.37 13.56 -22.38
N TYR A 65 -16.63 13.85 -22.74
CA TYR A 65 -17.68 14.20 -21.79
C TYR A 65 -18.01 13.06 -20.82
N LEU A 66 -18.15 11.82 -21.31
CA LEU A 66 -18.45 10.66 -20.45
C LEU A 66 -17.32 10.41 -19.44
N ASN A 67 -16.07 10.55 -19.88
CA ASN A 67 -14.92 10.44 -19.00
C ASN A 67 -14.91 11.55 -17.94
N SER A 68 -15.14 12.82 -18.33
CA SER A 68 -15.18 13.92 -17.37
C SER A 68 -16.32 13.76 -16.38
N ALA A 69 -17.52 13.41 -16.84
CA ALA A 69 -18.68 13.16 -15.98
C ALA A 69 -18.44 12.00 -15.01
N THR A 70 -17.77 10.94 -15.45
CA THR A 70 -17.40 9.80 -14.59
C THR A 70 -16.41 10.21 -13.52
N VAL A 71 -15.39 11.00 -13.87
CA VAL A 71 -14.41 11.53 -12.91
C VAL A 71 -15.08 12.46 -11.90
N SER A 72 -15.92 13.39 -12.35
CA SER A 72 -16.67 14.30 -11.47
C SER A 72 -17.55 13.53 -10.48
N ARG A 73 -18.33 12.55 -10.98
CA ARG A 73 -19.17 11.72 -10.11
C ARG A 73 -18.35 10.91 -9.10
N LEU A 74 -17.19 10.39 -9.51
CA LEU A 74 -16.31 9.67 -8.59
C LEU A 74 -15.78 10.61 -7.50
N GLY A 75 -15.44 11.85 -7.84
CA GLY A 75 -15.08 12.90 -6.90
C GLY A 75 -16.18 13.14 -5.86
N GLU A 76 -17.40 13.45 -6.31
CA GLU A 76 -18.56 13.68 -5.44
C GLU A 76 -18.82 12.50 -4.49
N LEU A 77 -18.73 11.27 -4.99
CA LEU A 77 -18.91 10.08 -4.16
C LEU A 77 -17.81 9.91 -3.11
N ASN A 78 -16.59 10.33 -3.41
CA ASN A 78 -15.48 10.30 -2.46
C ASN A 78 -15.62 11.41 -1.42
N ASP A 79 -16.05 12.61 -1.82
CA ASP A 79 -16.31 13.72 -0.90
C ASP A 79 -17.38 13.33 0.12
N LEU A 80 -18.50 12.74 -0.35
CA LEU A 80 -19.55 12.22 0.53
C LEU A 80 -19.06 11.14 1.51
N LYS A 81 -18.12 10.29 1.09
CA LYS A 81 -17.52 9.28 1.98
C LYS A 81 -16.62 9.91 3.02
N SER A 82 -15.83 10.90 2.62
CA SER A 82 -14.92 11.63 3.51
C SER A 82 -15.71 12.41 4.56
N GLU A 83 -16.71 13.18 4.14
CA GLU A 83 -17.61 13.91 5.03
C GLU A 83 -18.32 12.97 6.02
N ARG A 84 -18.84 11.84 5.54
CA ARG A 84 -19.45 10.83 6.40
C ARG A 84 -18.46 10.28 7.42
N ARG A 85 -17.22 9.99 7.02
CA ARG A 85 -16.16 9.47 7.91
C ARG A 85 -15.84 10.48 9.00
N GLU A 86 -15.71 11.75 8.63
CA GLU A 86 -15.43 12.84 9.57
C GLU A 86 -16.58 13.01 10.58
N GLN A 87 -17.83 13.05 10.12
CA GLN A 87 -18.99 13.12 11.02
C GLN A 87 -19.09 11.92 11.97
N ILE A 88 -18.78 10.70 11.50
CA ILE A 88 -18.73 9.51 12.35
C ILE A 88 -17.60 9.63 13.37
N HIS A 89 -16.43 10.11 12.96
CA HIS A 89 -15.29 10.33 13.83
C HIS A 89 -15.63 11.33 14.94
N GLU A 90 -16.12 12.53 14.60
CA GLU A 90 -16.53 13.55 15.56
C GLU A 90 -17.55 13.02 16.56
N ARG A 91 -18.56 12.28 16.10
CA ARG A 91 -19.57 11.68 16.99
C ARG A 91 -18.98 10.61 17.89
N LEU A 92 -18.01 9.81 17.42
CA LEU A 92 -17.31 8.83 18.25
C LEU A 92 -16.39 9.50 19.27
N SER A 93 -15.66 10.55 18.89
CA SER A 93 -14.84 11.34 19.81
C SER A 93 -15.70 12.02 20.88
N ALA A 94 -16.88 12.53 20.52
CA ALA A 94 -17.84 13.07 21.47
C ALA A 94 -18.39 12.03 22.47
N LEU A 95 -18.37 10.75 22.10
CA LEU A 95 -18.68 9.62 23.01
C LEU A 95 -17.45 9.16 23.83
N GLY A 96 -16.33 9.87 23.75
CA GLY A 96 -15.10 9.56 24.48
C GLY A 96 -14.28 8.43 23.85
N ARG A 97 -14.47 8.13 22.57
CA ARG A 97 -13.62 7.15 21.87
C ARG A 97 -12.32 7.83 21.43
N GLU A 98 -11.20 7.18 21.73
CA GLU A 98 -9.87 7.68 21.36
C GLU A 98 -9.54 7.30 19.91
N ASP A 99 -8.94 8.23 19.17
CA ASP A 99 -8.61 8.10 17.75
C ASP A 99 -7.69 6.90 17.45
N GLN A 100 -6.82 6.54 18.39
CA GLN A 100 -5.93 5.38 18.25
C GLN A 100 -6.71 4.09 18.02
N TYR A 101 -7.90 3.96 18.64
CA TYR A 101 -8.75 2.77 18.53
C TYR A 101 -9.65 2.77 17.29
N LEU A 102 -9.63 3.83 16.49
CA LEU A 102 -10.38 3.95 15.24
C LEU A 102 -9.59 3.44 14.02
N ARG A 103 -8.34 2.98 14.23
CA ARG A 103 -7.50 2.39 13.18
C ARG A 103 -7.79 0.91 12.99
N PHE A 104 -8.12 0.51 11.77
CA PHE A 104 -8.38 -0.87 11.39
C PHE A 104 -7.38 -1.30 10.31
N ASP A 105 -6.30 -1.97 10.71
CA ASP A 105 -5.12 -2.12 9.84
C ASP A 105 -5.22 -3.30 8.86
N ARG A 106 -6.09 -4.29 9.08
CA ARG A 106 -6.39 -5.35 8.10
C ARG A 106 -7.58 -6.23 8.46
N GLY A 107 -8.18 -6.86 7.46
CA GLY A 107 -8.93 -8.12 7.61
C GLY A 107 -10.44 -7.95 7.70
N ASN A 108 -11.09 -8.77 8.52
CA ASN A 108 -12.56 -8.74 8.63
C ASN A 108 -13.06 -7.44 9.27
N ALA A 109 -12.35 -6.95 10.30
CA ALA A 109 -12.72 -5.72 11.01
C ALA A 109 -12.65 -4.48 10.09
N GLU A 110 -11.59 -4.37 9.29
CA GLU A 110 -11.46 -3.31 8.27
C GLU A 110 -12.61 -3.34 7.24
N ARG A 111 -12.99 -4.54 6.78
CA ARG A 111 -14.12 -4.69 5.84
C ARG A 111 -15.44 -4.24 6.47
N GLN A 112 -15.70 -4.66 7.71
CA GLN A 112 -16.91 -4.27 8.44
C GLN A 112 -16.93 -2.76 8.71
N TRP A 113 -15.80 -2.18 9.10
CA TRP A 113 -15.65 -0.73 9.26
C TRP A 113 -15.98 0.00 7.96
N ASN A 114 -15.38 -0.42 6.84
CA ASN A 114 -15.63 0.19 5.54
C ASN A 114 -17.08 0.04 5.06
N LEU A 115 -17.77 -1.04 5.40
CA LEU A 115 -19.20 -1.22 5.09
C LEU A 115 -20.11 -0.26 5.85
N LEU A 116 -19.73 0.15 7.06
CA LEU A 116 -20.50 1.07 7.89
C LEU A 116 -20.16 2.54 7.56
N VAL A 117 -18.86 2.84 7.48
CA VAL A 117 -18.35 4.21 7.43
C VAL A 117 -18.08 4.66 5.98
N GLY A 118 -17.75 3.74 5.06
CA GLY A 118 -17.38 4.03 3.67
C GLY A 118 -18.56 4.16 2.68
N VAL A 119 -19.78 4.38 3.19
CA VAL A 119 -20.98 4.53 2.35
C VAL A 119 -21.08 5.97 1.83
N SER A 120 -21.26 6.15 0.52
CA SER A 120 -21.45 7.47 -0.10
C SER A 120 -22.89 7.98 0.08
N LYS A 121 -23.33 8.10 1.34
CA LYS A 121 -24.64 8.62 1.73
C LYS A 121 -24.48 9.52 2.96
N PRO A 122 -25.25 10.61 3.07
CA PRO A 122 -25.24 11.47 4.25
C PRO A 122 -25.49 10.68 5.55
N LEU A 123 -24.84 11.09 6.64
CA LEU A 123 -25.12 10.54 7.96
C LEU A 123 -26.36 11.23 8.52
N THR A 124 -27.44 10.48 8.65
CA THR A 124 -28.66 10.93 9.34
C THR A 124 -28.71 10.36 10.75
N ASP A 125 -29.44 11.00 11.66
CA ASP A 125 -29.57 10.51 13.04
C ASP A 125 -30.16 9.10 13.11
N ARG A 126 -31.15 8.79 12.26
CA ARG A 126 -31.68 7.43 12.15
C ARG A 126 -30.61 6.42 11.75
N THR A 127 -29.78 6.75 10.75
CA THR A 127 -28.69 5.86 10.33
C THR A 127 -27.62 5.73 11.42
N TRP A 128 -27.35 6.80 12.15
CA TRP A 128 -26.42 6.80 13.27
C TRP A 128 -26.91 5.89 14.40
N THR A 129 -28.17 6.04 14.85
CA THR A 129 -28.76 5.19 15.90
C THR A 129 -28.73 3.71 15.54
N ASN A 130 -28.97 3.36 14.27
CA ASN A 130 -28.91 1.96 13.81
C ASN A 130 -27.48 1.43 13.66
N MET A 131 -26.51 2.31 13.43
CA MET A 131 -25.11 1.97 13.17
C MET A 131 -24.29 1.90 14.45
N LEU A 132 -24.60 2.74 15.44
CA LEU A 132 -23.86 2.89 16.68
C LEU A 132 -23.66 1.57 17.45
N PRO A 133 -24.66 0.66 17.58
CA PRO A 133 -24.43 -0.62 18.25
C PRO A 133 -23.39 -1.49 17.53
N LYS A 134 -23.41 -1.50 16.19
CA LYS A 134 -22.47 -2.26 15.36
C LYS A 134 -21.06 -1.68 15.44
N LEU A 135 -20.96 -0.35 15.40
CA LEU A 135 -19.67 0.33 15.58
C LEU A 135 -19.10 0.06 16.98
N THR A 136 -19.95 0.08 18.01
CA THR A 136 -19.52 -0.17 19.40
C THR A 136 -18.92 -1.56 19.54
N GLN A 137 -19.62 -2.59 19.07
CA GLN A 137 -19.09 -3.96 19.07
C GLN A 137 -17.76 -4.06 18.31
N LEU A 138 -17.71 -3.48 17.09
CA LEU A 138 -16.51 -3.53 16.26
C LEU A 138 -15.31 -2.82 16.90
N LEU A 139 -15.54 -1.70 17.59
CA LEU A 139 -14.51 -0.94 18.30
C LEU A 139 -13.99 -1.69 19.53
N GLU A 140 -14.86 -2.40 20.25
CA GLU A 140 -14.45 -3.24 21.38
C GLU A 140 -13.58 -4.41 20.94
N GLU A 141 -13.96 -5.08 19.84
CA GLU A 141 -13.15 -6.13 19.21
C GLU A 141 -11.78 -5.57 18.74
N ASN A 142 -11.77 -4.39 18.15
CA ASN A 142 -10.56 -3.74 17.65
C ASN A 142 -9.61 -3.31 18.78
N ARG A 143 -10.15 -2.85 19.91
CA ARG A 143 -9.36 -2.40 21.06
C ARG A 143 -8.41 -3.49 21.55
N ALA A 144 -8.91 -4.72 21.69
CA ALA A 144 -8.09 -5.86 22.12
C ALA A 144 -6.97 -6.18 21.13
N GLU A 145 -7.18 -6.00 19.84
CA GLU A 145 -6.14 -6.21 18.83
C GLU A 145 -5.11 -5.08 18.82
N ILE A 146 -5.54 -3.84 18.97
CA ILE A 146 -4.63 -2.69 19.07
C ILE A 146 -3.77 -2.80 20.33
N ASP A 147 -4.34 -3.15 21.47
CA ASP A 147 -3.58 -3.33 22.71
C ASP A 147 -2.51 -4.42 22.54
N LYS A 148 -2.82 -5.54 21.86
CA LYS A 148 -1.83 -6.58 21.52
C LYS A 148 -0.75 -6.05 20.57
N ILE A 149 -1.11 -5.24 19.58
CA ILE A 149 -0.15 -4.64 18.65
C ILE A 149 0.79 -3.70 19.40
N HIS A 150 0.26 -2.82 20.27
CA HIS A 150 1.04 -1.93 21.10
C HIS A 150 1.97 -2.72 22.02
N GLN A 151 1.47 -3.75 22.72
CA GLN A 151 2.30 -4.62 23.56
C GLN A 151 3.44 -5.27 22.77
N ARG A 152 3.17 -5.77 21.57
CA ARG A 152 4.19 -6.33 20.68
C ARG A 152 5.20 -5.28 20.24
N GLN A 153 4.76 -4.08 19.90
CA GLN A 153 5.64 -2.97 19.51
C GLN A 153 6.55 -2.56 20.67
N HIS A 154 6.01 -2.41 21.88
CA HIS A 154 6.78 -2.12 23.08
C HIS A 154 7.80 -3.23 23.38
N ARG A 155 7.40 -4.49 23.30
CA ARG A 155 8.32 -5.63 23.47
C ARG A 155 9.42 -5.64 22.41
N CYS A 156 9.07 -5.42 21.14
CA CYS A 156 10.06 -5.32 20.06
C CYS A 156 11.04 -4.17 20.29
N ALA A 157 10.58 -3.01 20.75
CA ALA A 157 11.46 -1.89 21.08
C ALA A 157 12.44 -2.25 22.19
N ARG A 158 11.98 -2.91 23.26
CA ARG A 158 12.85 -3.41 24.34
C ARG A 158 13.89 -4.43 23.84
N ILE A 159 13.48 -5.36 22.98
CA ILE A 159 14.39 -6.35 22.36
C ILE A 159 15.46 -5.64 21.55
N LEU A 160 15.09 -4.68 20.71
CA LEU A 160 16.03 -3.95 19.86
C LEU A 160 17.09 -3.22 20.68
N ILE A 161 16.70 -2.62 21.80
CA ILE A 161 17.62 -1.90 22.69
C ILE A 161 18.55 -2.88 23.41
N ALA A 162 18.03 -3.97 23.98
CA ALA A 162 18.86 -4.99 24.60
C ALA A 162 19.86 -5.61 23.61
N GLU A 163 19.45 -5.85 22.35
CA GLU A 163 20.35 -6.33 21.30
C GLU A 163 21.38 -5.28 20.87
N ASP A 164 21.04 -4.00 20.88
CA ASP A 164 21.98 -2.92 20.57
C ASP A 164 23.02 -2.76 21.68
N LEU A 165 22.62 -2.74 22.95
CA LEU A 165 23.53 -2.72 24.10
C LEU A 165 24.48 -3.92 24.07
N LEU A 166 23.97 -5.11 23.73
CA LEU A 166 24.80 -6.30 23.61
C LEU A 166 25.77 -6.21 22.42
N ARG A 167 25.35 -5.57 21.33
CA ARG A 167 26.23 -5.30 20.18
C ARG A 167 27.32 -4.30 20.54
N GLN A 168 27.02 -3.29 21.36
CA GLN A 168 28.00 -2.34 21.88
C GLN A 168 28.99 -3.06 22.80
N LEU A 169 28.51 -3.84 23.77
CA LEU A 169 29.36 -4.64 24.67
C LEU A 169 30.28 -5.59 23.90
N ARG A 170 29.77 -6.22 22.83
CA ARG A 170 30.57 -7.06 21.93
C ARG A 170 31.71 -6.30 21.27
N ARG A 171 31.48 -5.05 20.84
CA ARG A 171 32.52 -4.21 20.23
C ARG A 171 33.58 -3.85 21.26
N ASP A 172 33.18 -3.52 22.47
CA ASP A 172 34.09 -3.10 23.55
C ASP A 172 34.93 -4.26 24.10
N THR A 173 34.37 -5.47 24.13
CA THR A 173 35.00 -6.67 24.70
C THR A 173 35.72 -7.53 23.65
N HIS A 174 35.73 -7.12 22.37
CA HIS A 174 36.30 -7.94 21.31
C HIS A 174 37.84 -8.01 21.43
N PRO A 175 38.44 -9.22 21.53
CA PRO A 175 39.89 -9.35 21.78
C PRO A 175 40.75 -8.81 20.64
N TYR A 176 40.19 -8.69 19.43
CA TYR A 176 40.87 -8.13 18.27
C TYR A 176 40.42 -6.69 17.93
N GLN A 177 39.68 -6.00 18.82
CA GLN A 177 39.16 -4.66 18.54
C GLN A 177 40.27 -3.66 18.18
N SER A 178 41.40 -3.72 18.90
CA SER A 178 42.57 -2.88 18.63
C SER A 178 43.13 -3.09 17.22
N ILE A 179 43.07 -4.32 16.70
CA ILE A 179 43.52 -4.65 15.34
C ILE A 179 42.49 -4.15 14.30
N ILE A 180 41.20 -4.34 14.57
CA ILE A 180 40.12 -3.88 13.69
C ILE A 180 40.15 -2.34 13.56
N ASN A 181 40.34 -1.63 14.67
CA ASN A 181 40.48 -0.17 14.72
C ASN A 181 41.74 0.30 13.98
N ALA A 182 42.88 -0.38 14.19
CA ALA A 182 44.15 -0.05 13.52
C ALA A 182 44.11 -0.27 12.00
N LEU A 183 43.33 -1.26 11.54
CA LEU A 183 43.16 -1.57 10.13
C LEU A 183 42.10 -0.69 9.43
N GLN A 184 41.46 0.26 10.14
CA GLN A 184 40.37 1.10 9.62
C GLN A 184 39.29 0.28 8.88
N MET A 185 38.99 -0.93 9.35
CA MET A 185 38.04 -1.85 8.71
C MET A 185 36.57 -1.44 8.91
N GLU A 186 36.31 -0.19 9.29
CA GLU A 186 34.97 0.39 9.31
C GLU A 186 34.55 0.67 7.86
N GLY A 187 34.01 -0.36 7.20
CA GLY A 187 33.38 -0.21 5.91
C GLY A 187 32.22 0.80 5.98
N PRO A 188 32.01 1.62 4.92
CA PRO A 188 30.98 2.65 4.93
C PRO A 188 29.59 2.04 5.14
N LEU A 189 28.82 2.66 6.03
CA LEU A 189 27.40 2.36 6.25
C LEU A 189 26.60 2.72 5.00
N ILE A 190 26.34 1.74 4.13
CA ILE A 190 25.34 1.92 3.06
C ILE A 190 23.97 1.70 3.69
N GLN A 191 23.31 2.79 4.09
CA GLN A 191 21.91 2.76 4.51
C GLN A 191 21.02 2.41 3.32
N THR A 192 20.39 1.24 3.35
CA THR A 192 19.29 0.88 2.46
C THR A 192 18.08 0.48 3.30
N GLY A 193 17.29 1.49 3.70
CA GLY A 193 16.05 1.30 4.47
C GLY A 193 16.26 0.73 5.88
N PHE A 194 15.25 0.02 6.40
CA PHE A 194 15.20 -0.52 7.77
C PHE A 194 16.20 -1.64 8.09
N ASN A 195 17.02 -2.08 7.13
CA ASN A 195 18.01 -3.13 7.34
C ASN A 195 19.41 -2.61 6.96
N SER A 196 20.24 -2.33 7.95
CA SER A 196 21.68 -2.14 7.73
C SER A 196 22.34 -3.52 7.60
N LEU A 197 22.72 -3.92 6.39
CA LEU A 197 23.63 -5.05 6.18
C LEU A 197 25.08 -4.54 6.24
N GLU A 198 25.71 -4.64 7.40
CA GLU A 198 27.16 -4.51 7.54
C GLU A 198 27.82 -5.74 6.90
N TYR A 199 28.39 -5.62 5.70
CA TYR A 199 29.40 -6.57 5.23
C TYR A 199 30.74 -6.23 5.89
N ARG A 200 30.90 -6.60 7.17
CA ARG A 200 32.23 -6.70 7.79
C ARG A 200 32.84 -8.05 7.42
N LEU A 201 34.14 -8.09 7.15
CA LEU A 201 34.91 -9.34 7.13
C LEU A 201 34.83 -9.91 8.56
N ILE A 202 33.95 -10.90 8.74
CA ILE A 202 33.69 -11.52 10.04
C ILE A 202 34.90 -12.43 10.35
N LEU A 203 35.88 -11.90 11.09
CA LEU A 203 36.73 -12.78 11.88
C LEU A 203 35.79 -13.62 12.78
N PRO A 204 36.01 -14.94 12.93
CA PRO A 204 35.17 -15.76 13.78
C PRO A 204 35.10 -15.13 15.17
N THR A 205 33.95 -14.58 15.52
CA THR A 205 33.78 -13.91 16.80
C THR A 205 33.77 -14.97 17.89
N PRO A 206 34.56 -14.82 18.96
CA PRO A 206 34.49 -15.72 20.12
C PRO A 206 33.18 -15.57 20.90
N PHE A 207 32.32 -14.62 20.49
CA PHE A 207 31.03 -14.36 21.12
C PHE A 207 29.93 -15.32 20.63
N PRO A 208 29.07 -15.82 21.54
CA PRO A 208 27.91 -16.64 21.19
C PRO A 208 26.94 -15.90 20.27
N ASP A 209 26.33 -16.62 19.32
CA ASP A 209 25.29 -16.08 18.42
C ASP A 209 24.08 -15.58 19.23
N ASN A 210 23.34 -14.60 18.70
CA ASN A 210 22.12 -14.05 19.30
C ASN A 210 21.10 -15.14 19.65
N ARG A 211 21.12 -16.28 18.94
CA ARG A 211 20.28 -17.45 19.25
C ARG A 211 20.63 -18.10 20.59
N VAL A 212 21.91 -18.17 20.93
CA VAL A 212 22.39 -18.75 22.19
C VAL A 212 22.07 -17.80 23.35
N ILE A 213 22.29 -16.50 23.15
CA ILE A 213 22.02 -15.47 24.16
C ILE A 213 20.51 -15.35 24.45
N ARG A 214 19.65 -15.53 23.46
CA ARG A 214 18.20 -15.62 23.67
C ARG A 214 17.78 -16.87 24.48
N GLY A 215 18.66 -17.84 24.67
CA GLY A 215 18.45 -18.96 25.57
C GLY A 215 18.82 -18.66 27.02
N TRP A 216 19.40 -17.49 27.31
CA TRP A 216 19.73 -17.07 28.67
C TRP A 216 18.52 -16.43 29.36
N ASP A 217 18.01 -17.07 30.40
CA ASP A 217 16.85 -16.60 31.16
C ASP A 217 17.07 -15.19 31.72
N PHE A 218 18.28 -14.87 32.18
CA PHE A 218 18.58 -13.53 32.70
C PHE A 218 18.60 -12.44 31.61
N PHE A 219 18.87 -12.78 30.35
CA PHE A 219 18.85 -11.84 29.23
C PHE A 219 17.43 -11.69 28.66
N THR A 220 16.67 -12.78 28.56
CA THR A 220 15.25 -12.72 28.15
C THR A 220 14.42 -11.92 29.16
N ASN A 221 14.67 -12.11 30.45
CA ASN A 221 14.01 -11.34 31.52
C ASN A 221 14.22 -9.82 31.42
N LEU A 222 15.25 -9.32 30.70
CA LEU A 222 15.47 -7.88 30.52
C LEU A 222 14.32 -7.20 29.76
N TYR A 223 13.70 -7.91 28.80
CA TYR A 223 12.70 -7.32 27.90
C TYR A 223 11.31 -8.00 27.95
N GLU A 224 11.20 -9.15 28.62
CA GLU A 224 9.91 -9.82 28.87
C GLU A 224 9.07 -9.09 29.92
N GLU A 225 9.69 -8.58 30.99
CA GLU A 225 9.00 -7.74 31.97
C GLU A 225 8.59 -6.41 31.34
N GLU A 226 7.42 -5.89 31.74
CA GLU A 226 6.85 -4.64 31.22
C GLU A 226 7.55 -3.42 31.83
N ASN A 227 8.84 -3.30 31.54
CA ASN A 227 9.71 -2.24 32.01
C ASN A 227 9.76 -1.07 31.01
N SER A 228 10.09 0.13 31.51
CA SER A 228 10.46 1.25 30.63
C SER A 228 11.76 0.94 29.89
N ILE A 229 11.99 1.61 28.76
CA ILE A 229 13.24 1.47 27.99
C ILE A 229 14.47 1.78 28.86
N GLU A 230 14.41 2.87 29.61
CA GLU A 230 15.47 3.30 30.54
C GLU A 230 15.76 2.22 31.58
N ARG A 231 14.71 1.55 32.08
CA ARG A 231 14.87 0.46 33.03
C ARG A 231 15.53 -0.78 32.42
N VAL A 232 15.32 -1.04 31.12
CA VAL A 232 16.03 -2.11 30.40
C VAL A 232 17.54 -1.81 30.34
N GLU A 233 17.93 -0.56 30.11
CA GLU A 233 19.33 -0.13 30.10
C GLU A 233 19.97 -0.27 31.49
N GLU A 234 19.29 0.18 32.54
CA GLU A 234 19.74 0.01 33.93
C GLU A 234 19.95 -1.46 34.28
N LEU A 235 18.95 -2.31 34.00
CA LEU A 235 19.02 -3.75 34.26
C LEU A 235 20.14 -4.43 33.44
N PHE A 236 20.38 -3.98 32.21
CA PHE A 236 21.48 -4.47 31.39
C PHE A 236 22.83 -4.12 32.03
N ASN A 237 23.00 -2.88 32.50
CA ASN A 237 24.22 -2.43 33.17
C ASN A 237 24.42 -3.14 34.51
N GLU A 238 23.35 -3.31 35.32
CA GLU A 238 23.39 -4.08 36.57
C GLU A 238 23.84 -5.54 36.34
N ARG A 239 23.45 -6.14 35.21
CA ARG A 239 23.79 -7.53 34.86
C ARG A 239 25.00 -7.64 33.93
N GLN A 240 25.69 -6.54 33.64
CA GLN A 240 26.80 -6.52 32.69
C GLN A 240 27.95 -7.44 33.14
N GLU A 241 28.25 -7.48 34.43
CA GLU A 241 29.28 -8.37 34.98
C GLU A 241 28.90 -9.85 34.83
N THR A 242 27.64 -10.21 35.06
CA THR A 242 27.13 -11.57 34.88
C THR A 242 27.12 -11.97 33.40
N ILE A 243 26.74 -11.06 32.51
CA ILE A 243 26.83 -11.25 31.05
C ILE A 243 28.29 -11.52 30.67
N CYS A 244 29.25 -10.74 31.17
CA CYS A 244 30.68 -10.94 30.91
C CYS A 244 31.21 -12.27 31.47
N GLN A 245 30.70 -12.75 32.61
CA GLN A 245 31.10 -14.04 33.18
C GLN A 245 30.64 -15.23 32.31
N GLU A 246 29.37 -15.24 31.89
CA GLU A 246 28.81 -16.27 30.99
C GLU A 246 29.41 -16.23 29.57
N LEU A 247 30.05 -15.12 29.20
CA LEU A 247 30.78 -14.99 27.94
C LEU A 247 32.22 -15.53 28.00
N LEU A 248 32.74 -15.75 29.22
CA LEU A 248 34.10 -16.25 29.47
C LEU A 248 34.14 -17.75 29.81
N GLU A 249 33.00 -18.36 30.17
CA GLU A 249 32.82 -19.81 30.32
C GLU A 249 32.64 -20.51 28.96
#